data_AF-A0A9W6ZIV2-F1
#
_entry.id   AF-A0A9W6ZIV2-F1
#
_cell.length_a   1.000
_cell.length_b   1.000
_cell.length_c   1.000
_cell.angle_alpha   90.00
_cell.angle_beta   90.00
_cell.angle_gamma   90.00
#
_symmetry.space_group_name_H-M   'P 1'
#
loop_
_entity.id
_entity.type
_entity.pdbx_description
1 polymer ?
#
loop_
_entity_poly.entity_id
_entity_poly.type
_entity_poly.pdbx_seq_one_letter_code
_entity_poly.pdbx_strand_id
1 'polypeptide(L)'
;MQHPHLNTTQGEEDFTYCCDRHDSCYQTCGMEKKFCEDDFGKCMNAMCKTTFTSNSRCKGAAQMYKLGVSMFGGAPFQNMQDQACECVPGDKVVDEYEIWFRKIYRSSDKSEEEQEEAVQKLKDKMDLLDGDELQSYARDTFYKLLKKYDNAIRHEGWREGRNKIPKPVKQKKKKKDEKKLEL
;
A
#
# COMPACT_ATOMS: atom_id res chain seq x y z
N MET A 1 -2.28 34.44 21.61
CA MET A 1 -2.10 33.39 22.64
C MET A 1 -1.10 32.38 22.11
N GLN A 2 0.11 32.36 22.67
CA GLN A 2 1.17 31.40 22.33
C GLN A 2 0.86 30.08 23.04
N HIS A 3 0.75 28.98 22.29
CA HIS A 3 0.67 27.65 22.87
C HIS A 3 2.08 27.21 23.28
N PRO A 4 2.33 27.00 24.58
CA PRO A 4 3.63 26.60 25.09
C PRO A 4 3.92 25.14 24.72
N HIS A 5 5.19 24.89 24.39
CA HIS A 5 5.87 23.60 24.31
C HIS A 5 5.01 22.35 24.61
N LEU A 6 4.60 21.66 23.54
CA LEU A 6 4.16 20.27 23.62
C LEU A 6 5.34 19.42 24.10
N ASN A 7 5.26 19.04 25.38
CA ASN A 7 6.02 17.92 25.92
C ASN A 7 5.66 16.66 25.11
N THR A 8 6.67 16.08 24.45
CA THR A 8 6.59 14.87 23.62
C THR A 8 5.62 13.81 24.16
N THR A 9 4.41 13.81 23.60
CA THR A 9 3.38 12.82 23.86
C THR A 9 3.61 11.62 22.94
N GLN A 10 3.39 10.42 23.46
CA GLN A 10 3.42 9.19 22.66
C GLN A 10 2.28 9.28 21.61
N GLY A 11 2.56 9.11 20.32
CA GLY A 11 1.54 9.19 19.25
C GLY A 11 1.48 10.49 18.43
N GLU A 12 2.54 11.30 18.40
CA GLU A 12 2.62 12.49 17.53
C GLU A 12 2.88 12.16 16.05
N GLU A 13 3.26 10.91 15.74
CA GLU A 13 3.53 10.44 14.39
C GLU A 13 2.26 10.36 13.55
N ASP A 14 2.27 11.07 12.43
CA ASP A 14 1.23 10.94 11.43
C ASP A 14 1.46 9.70 10.56
N PHE A 15 0.91 8.55 10.96
CA PHE A 15 0.97 7.32 10.17
C PHE A 15 -0.18 7.18 9.17
N THR A 16 -0.95 8.25 8.93
CA THR A 16 -2.13 8.22 8.05
C THR A 16 -1.84 7.60 6.68
N TYR A 17 -0.68 7.90 6.09
CA TYR A 17 -0.24 7.27 4.85
C TYR A 17 -0.21 5.73 4.91
N CYS A 18 0.31 5.20 6.01
CA CYS A 18 0.40 3.77 6.22
C CYS A 18 -0.95 3.14 6.55
N CYS A 19 -1.84 3.88 7.23
CA CYS A 19 -3.22 3.45 7.48
C CYS A 19 -4.02 3.35 6.17
N ASP A 20 -4.00 4.39 5.34
CA ASP A 20 -4.69 4.38 4.03
C ASP A 20 -4.26 3.19 3.15
N ARG A 21 -2.96 2.89 3.19
CA ARG A 21 -2.39 1.74 2.48
C ARG A 21 -2.77 0.39 3.10
N HIS A 22 -2.82 0.32 4.43
CA HIS A 22 -3.28 -0.87 5.14
C HIS A 22 -4.74 -1.18 4.81
N ASP A 23 -5.59 -0.16 4.82
CA ASP A 23 -7.03 -0.33 4.58
C ASP A 23 -7.29 -0.69 3.11
N SER A 24 -6.57 -0.09 2.16
CA SER A 24 -6.62 -0.53 0.75
C SER A 24 -6.06 -1.96 0.55
N CYS A 25 -5.13 -2.42 1.38
CA CYS A 25 -4.70 -3.82 1.39
C CYS A 25 -5.84 -4.74 1.88
N TYR A 26 -6.53 -4.35 2.95
CA TYR A 26 -7.72 -5.05 3.46
C TYR A 26 -8.87 -5.05 2.46
N GLN A 27 -8.96 -4.04 1.59
CA GLN A 27 -9.94 -3.95 0.50
C GLN A 27 -9.44 -4.56 -0.82
N THR A 28 -8.27 -5.18 -0.85
CA THR A 28 -7.84 -5.94 -2.03
C THR A 28 -8.31 -7.38 -1.85
N CYS A 29 -9.25 -7.83 -2.70
CA CYS A 29 -9.82 -9.17 -2.57
C CYS A 29 -8.75 -10.27 -2.59
N GLY A 30 -8.89 -11.25 -1.69
CA GLY A 30 -8.04 -12.43 -1.60
C GLY A 30 -6.65 -12.16 -1.02
N MET A 31 -6.42 -10.98 -0.43
CA MET A 31 -5.17 -10.67 0.27
C MET A 31 -5.09 -11.39 1.61
N GLU A 32 -3.89 -11.78 2.02
CA GLU A 32 -3.70 -12.31 3.36
C GLU A 32 -3.63 -11.17 4.40
N LYS A 33 -4.45 -11.25 5.45
CA LYS A 33 -4.39 -10.32 6.60
C LYS A 33 -2.97 -10.12 7.11
N LYS A 34 -2.24 -11.22 7.30
CA LYS A 34 -0.86 -11.20 7.81
C LYS A 34 0.07 -10.41 6.90
N PHE A 35 -0.08 -10.54 5.57
CA PHE A 35 0.70 -9.76 4.63
C PHE A 35 0.42 -8.26 4.78
N CYS A 36 -0.85 -7.86 4.89
CA CYS A 36 -1.24 -6.47 5.08
C CYS A 36 -0.67 -5.88 6.38
N GLU A 37 -0.71 -6.63 7.49
CA GLU A 37 -0.16 -6.20 8.78
C GLU A 37 1.38 -6.08 8.76
N ASP A 38 2.06 -7.02 8.11
CA ASP A 38 3.51 -6.97 7.94
C ASP A 38 3.93 -5.78 7.08
N ASP A 39 3.18 -5.51 6.00
CA ASP A 39 3.40 -4.38 5.12
C ASP A 39 3.11 -3.03 5.81
N PHE A 40 2.08 -2.97 6.65
CA PHE A 40 1.75 -1.82 7.49
C PHE A 40 2.87 -1.50 8.48
N GLY A 41 3.36 -2.51 9.21
CA GLY A 41 4.50 -2.35 10.11
C GLY A 41 5.77 -1.91 9.38
N LYS A 42 6.04 -2.43 8.18
CA LYS A 42 7.17 -1.99 7.34
C LYS A 42 7.01 -0.54 6.91
N CYS A 43 5.81 -0.11 6.53
CA CYS A 43 5.51 1.27 6.16
C CYS A 43 5.81 2.25 7.30
N MET A 44 5.25 2.01 8.49
CA MET A 44 5.46 2.90 9.64
C MET A 44 6.93 2.94 10.07
N ASN A 45 7.61 1.79 10.07
CA ASN A 45 9.05 1.74 10.34
C ASN A 45 9.89 2.52 9.32
N ALA A 46 9.48 2.57 8.05
CA ALA A 46 10.13 3.40 7.05
C ALA A 46 9.91 4.90 7.35
N MET A 47 8.70 5.30 7.77
CA MET A 47 8.42 6.67 8.20
C MET A 47 9.25 7.06 9.42
N CYS A 48 9.41 6.19 10.41
CA CYS A 48 10.31 6.45 11.55
C CYS A 48 11.77 6.69 11.14
N LYS A 49 12.23 6.02 10.08
CA LYS A 49 13.61 6.15 9.59
C LYS A 49 13.83 7.36 8.68
N THR A 50 12.77 7.95 8.14
CA THR A 50 12.89 8.91 7.03
C THR A 50 12.15 10.22 7.25
N THR A 51 11.05 10.18 8.00
CA THR A 51 10.13 11.31 8.20
C THR A 51 10.14 11.76 9.66
N PHE A 52 10.07 10.82 10.60
CA PHE A 52 10.03 11.11 12.04
C PHE A 52 11.36 10.79 12.74
N THR A 53 12.47 11.17 12.10
CA THR A 53 13.84 10.77 12.52
C THR A 53 14.25 11.32 13.89
N SER A 54 13.69 12.45 14.31
CA SER A 54 13.95 13.06 15.62
C SER A 54 13.12 12.44 16.76
N ASN A 55 12.12 11.60 16.44
CA ASN A 55 11.25 11.01 17.44
C ASN A 55 11.72 9.59 17.79
N SER A 56 12.36 9.46 18.96
CA SER A 56 12.87 8.19 19.48
C SER A 56 11.77 7.16 19.81
N ARG A 57 10.52 7.60 20.00
CA ARG A 57 9.37 6.74 20.32
C ARG A 57 8.64 6.22 19.09
N CYS A 58 8.93 6.73 17.90
CA CYS A 58 8.24 6.36 16.66
C CYS A 58 8.19 4.84 16.41
N LYS A 59 9.31 4.14 16.61
CA LYS A 59 9.34 2.68 16.41
C LYS A 59 8.47 1.94 17.43
N GLY A 60 8.43 2.43 18.66
CA GLY A 60 7.54 1.89 19.70
C GLY A 60 6.07 2.09 19.35
N ALA A 61 5.70 3.30 18.90
CA ALA A 61 4.36 3.59 18.40
C ALA A 61 4.00 2.68 17.21
N ALA A 62 4.86 2.59 16.20
CA ALA A 62 4.66 1.72 15.03
C ALA A 62 4.45 0.25 15.42
N GLN A 63 5.18 -0.25 16.42
CA GLN A 63 5.00 -1.60 16.95
C GLN A 63 3.64 -1.78 17.64
N MET A 64 3.18 -0.78 18.40
CA MET A 64 1.86 -0.82 19.04
C MET A 64 0.72 -0.79 18.04
N TYR A 65 0.80 0.04 16.99
CA TYR A 65 -0.17 0.02 15.89
C TYR A 65 -0.22 -1.35 15.20
N LYS A 66 0.95 -1.94 14.88
CA LYS A 66 1.02 -3.28 14.27
C LYS A 66 0.40 -4.33 15.19
N LEU A 67 0.72 -4.30 16.48
CA LEU A 67 0.15 -5.23 17.46
C LEU A 67 -1.38 -5.08 17.54
N GLY A 68 -1.88 -3.84 17.55
CA GLY A 68 -3.31 -3.54 17.57
C GLY A 68 -4.06 -4.16 16.40
N VAL A 69 -3.61 -3.96 15.17
CA VAL A 69 -4.25 -4.59 13.99
C VAL A 69 -4.11 -6.11 14.00
N SER A 70 -3.01 -6.65 14.52
CA SER A 70 -2.83 -8.09 14.63
C SER A 70 -3.85 -8.73 15.59
N MET A 71 -4.04 -8.12 16.75
CA MET A 71 -4.97 -8.60 17.78
C MET A 71 -6.44 -8.32 17.44
N PHE A 72 -6.76 -7.15 16.90
CA PHE A 72 -8.15 -6.67 16.77
C PHE A 72 -8.61 -6.49 15.32
N GLY A 73 -7.73 -6.63 14.34
CA GLY A 73 -8.05 -6.43 12.92
C GLY A 73 -8.79 -7.60 12.26
N GLY A 74 -9.12 -8.67 12.99
CA GLY A 74 -9.79 -9.86 12.43
C GLY A 74 -11.13 -9.56 11.79
N ALA A 75 -12.07 -9.02 12.58
CA ALA A 75 -13.40 -8.68 12.08
C ALA A 75 -13.38 -7.54 11.03
N PRO A 76 -12.61 -6.44 11.21
CA PRO A 76 -12.46 -5.43 10.17
C PRO A 76 -11.89 -5.98 8.86
N PHE A 77 -10.90 -6.87 8.91
CA PHE A 77 -10.35 -7.51 7.72
C PHE A 77 -11.41 -8.32 6.97
N GLN A 78 -12.14 -9.18 7.67
CA GLN A 78 -13.20 -9.99 7.07
C GLN A 78 -14.27 -9.09 6.44
N ASN A 79 -14.72 -8.07 7.15
CA ASN A 79 -15.74 -7.15 6.65
C ASN A 79 -15.30 -6.38 5.39
N MET A 80 -14.03 -5.98 5.30
CA MET A 80 -13.48 -5.33 4.10
C MET A 80 -13.30 -6.33 2.95
N GLN A 81 -12.93 -7.58 3.23
CA GLN A 81 -12.88 -8.63 2.21
C GLN A 81 -14.28 -8.95 1.68
N ASP A 82 -15.29 -9.06 2.54
CA ASP A 82 -16.67 -9.33 2.14
C ASP A 82 -17.23 -8.22 1.23
N GLN A 83 -16.81 -6.97 1.44
CA GLN A 83 -17.21 -5.84 0.60
C GLN A 83 -16.43 -5.75 -0.71
N ALA A 84 -15.16 -6.14 -0.71
CA ALA A 84 -14.28 -6.00 -1.86
C ALA A 84 -14.24 -7.23 -2.77
N CYS A 85 -14.60 -8.40 -2.25
CA CYS A 85 -14.58 -9.64 -3.00
C CYS A 85 -15.91 -9.89 -3.70
N GLU A 86 -15.87 -9.85 -5.03
CA GLU A 86 -16.95 -10.29 -5.89
C GLU A 86 -16.56 -11.59 -6.60
N CYS A 87 -17.51 -12.51 -6.73
CA CYS A 87 -17.30 -13.73 -7.51
C CYS A 87 -17.34 -13.41 -9.01
N VAL A 88 -16.19 -13.48 -9.65
CA VAL A 88 -16.05 -13.24 -11.10
C VAL A 88 -15.91 -14.57 -11.84
N PRO A 89 -16.62 -14.80 -12.95
CA PRO A 89 -16.37 -15.95 -13.82
C PRO A 89 -14.90 -16.02 -14.24
N GLY A 90 -14.33 -17.23 -14.28
CA GLY A 90 -12.88 -17.40 -14.52
C GLY A 90 -12.38 -16.75 -15.82
N ASP A 91 -13.19 -16.81 -16.88
CA ASP A 91 -12.93 -16.20 -18.19
C ASP A 91 -13.07 -14.66 -18.21
N LYS A 92 -13.51 -14.06 -17.09
CA LYS A 92 -13.69 -12.61 -16.92
C LYS A 92 -12.73 -11.96 -15.94
N VAL A 93 -11.92 -12.74 -15.23
CA VAL A 93 -10.96 -12.22 -14.25
C VAL A 93 -10.01 -11.21 -14.88
N VAL A 94 -9.47 -11.50 -16.07
CA VAL A 94 -8.56 -10.60 -16.79
C VAL A 94 -9.23 -9.27 -17.10
N ASP A 95 -10.44 -9.30 -17.65
CA ASP A 95 -11.20 -8.11 -18.03
C ASP A 95 -11.48 -7.21 -16.80
N GLU A 96 -11.86 -7.81 -15.67
CA GLU A 96 -12.12 -7.07 -14.43
C GLU A 96 -10.86 -6.38 -13.90
N TYR A 97 -9.72 -7.09 -13.85
CA TYR A 97 -8.47 -6.48 -13.42
C TYR A 97 -7.96 -5.42 -14.40
N GLU A 98 -8.21 -5.58 -15.71
CA GLU A 98 -7.87 -4.57 -16.70
C GLU A 98 -8.54 -3.23 -16.40
N ILE A 99 -9.84 -3.24 -16.06
CA ILE A 99 -10.61 -2.04 -15.66
C ILE A 99 -9.94 -1.36 -14.47
N TRP A 100 -9.58 -2.14 -13.45
CA TRP A 100 -8.92 -1.63 -12.24
C TRP A 100 -7.52 -1.08 -12.52
N PHE A 101 -6.71 -1.76 -13.34
CA PHE A 101 -5.40 -1.27 -13.74
C PHE A 101 -5.51 0.06 -14.48
N ARG A 102 -6.44 0.18 -15.44
CA ARG A 102 -6.70 1.46 -16.14
C ARG A 102 -7.04 2.58 -15.17
N LYS A 103 -7.91 2.33 -14.19
CA LYS A 103 -8.24 3.32 -13.15
C LYS A 103 -7.02 3.77 -12.36
N ILE A 104 -6.12 2.84 -11.98
CA ILE A 104 -4.89 3.18 -11.27
C ILE A 104 -3.93 3.97 -12.16
N TYR A 105 -3.67 3.53 -13.39
CA TYR A 105 -2.74 4.21 -14.30
C TYR A 105 -3.19 5.62 -14.69
N ARG A 106 -4.50 5.89 -14.74
CA ARG A 106 -5.05 7.26 -14.91
C ARG A 106 -4.70 8.22 -13.78
N SER A 107 -4.29 7.71 -12.62
CA SER A 107 -3.77 8.55 -11.53
C SER A 107 -2.28 8.87 -11.67
N SER A 108 -1.57 8.24 -12.62
CA SER A 108 -0.14 8.48 -12.82
C SER A 108 0.15 9.72 -13.68
N ASP A 109 1.37 10.24 -13.61
CA ASP A 109 1.84 11.35 -14.45
C ASP A 109 2.25 10.93 -15.88
N LYS A 110 1.99 9.68 -16.27
CA LYS A 110 2.35 9.12 -17.58
C LYS A 110 1.41 9.63 -18.69
N SER A 111 1.88 9.63 -19.94
CA SER A 111 1.00 9.90 -21.08
C SER A 111 -0.06 8.81 -21.23
N GLU A 112 -1.18 9.12 -21.89
CA GLU A 112 -2.23 8.13 -22.16
C GLU A 112 -1.68 6.90 -22.91
N GLU A 113 -0.80 7.12 -23.89
CA GLU A 113 -0.12 6.03 -24.63
C GLU A 113 0.71 5.13 -23.70
N GLU A 114 1.50 5.72 -22.79
CA GLU A 114 2.29 4.96 -21.82
C GLU A 114 1.42 4.22 -20.79
N GLN A 115 0.25 4.78 -20.44
CA GLN A 115 -0.71 4.15 -19.54
C GLN A 115 -1.31 2.91 -20.21
N GLU A 116 -1.75 3.05 -21.46
CA GLU A 116 -2.32 1.98 -22.27
C GLU A 116 -1.32 0.86 -22.53
N GLU A 117 -0.09 1.20 -22.93
CA GLU A 117 0.98 0.21 -23.12
C GLU A 117 1.26 -0.56 -21.83
N ALA A 118 1.25 0.12 -20.68
CA ALA A 118 1.49 -0.52 -19.40
C ALA A 118 0.34 -1.47 -18.98
N VAL A 119 -0.91 -1.09 -19.22
CA VAL A 119 -2.08 -1.95 -18.98
C VAL A 119 -2.06 -3.16 -19.91
N GLN A 120 -1.78 -2.95 -21.21
CA GLN A 120 -1.74 -4.03 -22.18
C GLN A 120 -0.68 -5.08 -21.82
N LYS A 121 0.52 -4.65 -21.40
CA LYS A 121 1.56 -5.58 -20.92
C LYS A 121 1.13 -6.42 -19.72
N LEU A 122 0.30 -5.86 -18.82
CA LEU A 122 -0.24 -6.61 -17.69
C LEU A 122 -1.30 -7.61 -18.15
N LYS A 123 -2.16 -7.20 -19.09
CA LYS A 123 -3.16 -8.08 -19.71
C LYS A 123 -2.51 -9.25 -20.44
N ASP A 124 -1.59 -8.98 -21.36
CA ASP A 124 -0.85 -10.00 -22.11
C ASP A 124 -0.19 -11.02 -21.19
N LYS A 125 0.31 -10.56 -20.04
CA LYS A 125 0.90 -11.45 -19.04
C LYS A 125 -0.17 -12.27 -18.28
N MET A 126 -1.32 -11.69 -17.96
CA MET A 126 -2.42 -12.40 -17.30
C MET A 126 -3.05 -13.45 -18.21
N ASP A 127 -3.15 -13.18 -19.52
CA ASP A 127 -3.69 -14.12 -20.51
C ASP A 127 -2.86 -15.42 -20.65
N LEU A 128 -1.64 -15.44 -20.10
CA LEU A 128 -0.76 -16.61 -20.06
C LEU A 128 -0.90 -17.42 -18.77
N LEU A 129 -1.76 -17.01 -17.83
CA LEU A 129 -1.93 -17.61 -16.51
C LEU A 129 -3.35 -18.16 -16.35
N ASP A 130 -3.52 -19.13 -15.46
CA ASP A 130 -4.83 -19.67 -15.10
C ASP A 130 -4.95 -19.92 -13.59
N GLY A 131 -6.19 -20.21 -13.16
CA GLY A 131 -6.51 -20.61 -11.79
C GLY A 131 -5.89 -19.72 -10.70
N ASP A 132 -5.24 -20.36 -9.73
CA ASP A 132 -4.63 -19.70 -8.58
C ASP A 132 -3.43 -18.82 -8.95
N GLU A 133 -2.72 -19.13 -10.04
CA GLU A 133 -1.59 -18.33 -10.50
C GLU A 133 -2.07 -16.99 -11.06
N LEU A 134 -3.11 -17.00 -11.89
CA LEU A 134 -3.76 -15.79 -12.39
C LEU A 134 -4.26 -14.92 -11.23
N GLN A 135 -5.02 -15.51 -10.30
CA GLN A 135 -5.57 -14.78 -9.16
C GLN A 135 -4.47 -14.16 -8.30
N SER A 136 -3.43 -14.93 -7.97
CA SER A 136 -2.31 -14.45 -7.17
C SER A 136 -1.54 -13.34 -7.87
N TYR A 137 -1.25 -13.50 -9.16
CA TYR A 137 -0.56 -12.48 -9.94
C TYR A 137 -1.37 -11.18 -10.03
N ALA A 138 -2.67 -11.28 -10.34
CA ALA A 138 -3.52 -10.12 -10.54
C ALA A 138 -3.71 -9.33 -9.24
N ARG A 139 -4.04 -10.02 -8.14
CA ARG A 139 -4.16 -9.44 -6.79
C ARG A 139 -2.86 -8.76 -6.35
N ASP A 140 -1.74 -9.46 -6.42
CA ASP A 140 -0.45 -8.92 -5.99
C ASP A 140 -0.03 -7.72 -6.85
N THR A 141 -0.32 -7.77 -8.15
CA THR A 141 -0.04 -6.68 -9.09
C THR A 141 -0.91 -5.47 -8.77
N PHE A 142 -2.21 -5.66 -8.56
CA PHE A 142 -3.13 -4.60 -8.15
C PHE A 142 -2.62 -3.87 -6.90
N TYR A 143 -2.30 -4.59 -5.83
CA TYR A 143 -1.81 -3.97 -4.60
C TYR A 143 -0.43 -3.29 -4.78
N LYS A 144 0.47 -3.89 -5.60
CA LYS A 144 1.76 -3.24 -5.95
C LYS A 144 1.55 -1.91 -6.69
N LEU A 145 0.55 -1.84 -7.58
CA LEU A 145 0.22 -0.64 -8.30
C LEU A 145 -0.40 0.42 -7.39
N LEU A 146 -1.31 0.06 -6.48
CA LEU A 146 -1.83 0.98 -5.46
C LEU A 146 -0.72 1.57 -4.59
N LYS A 147 0.27 0.77 -4.21
CA LYS A 147 1.45 1.27 -3.47
C LYS A 147 2.32 2.24 -4.26
N LYS A 148 2.36 2.08 -5.59
CA LYS A 148 3.17 2.92 -6.48
C LYS A 148 2.46 4.23 -6.81
N TYR A 149 1.16 4.15 -7.07
CA TYR A 149 0.27 5.24 -7.42
C TYR A 149 -0.76 5.41 -6.29
N ASP A 150 -0.25 5.81 -5.14
CA ASP A 150 -1.02 5.90 -3.89
C ASP A 150 -2.12 6.98 -3.92
N ASN A 151 -2.05 7.90 -4.87
CA ASN A 151 -3.13 8.84 -5.17
C ASN A 151 -4.34 8.20 -5.88
N ALA A 152 -4.24 6.93 -6.31
CA ALA A 152 -5.39 6.14 -6.70
C ALA A 152 -6.25 5.73 -5.49
N ILE A 153 -5.69 5.72 -4.28
CA ILE A 153 -6.43 5.40 -3.04
C ILE A 153 -7.27 6.62 -2.67
N ARG A 154 -8.60 6.45 -2.72
CA ARG A 154 -9.58 7.50 -2.40
C ARG A 154 -10.30 7.17 -1.11
N HIS A 155 -10.64 8.21 -0.36
CA HIS A 155 -11.46 8.09 0.84
C HIS A 155 -12.91 8.36 0.47
N GLU A 156 -13.81 7.54 1.00
CA GLU A 156 -15.24 7.81 0.94
C GLU A 156 -15.60 8.72 2.12
N GLY A 157 -15.94 9.98 1.82
CA GLY A 157 -16.32 10.97 2.83
C GLY A 157 -15.18 11.84 3.34
N TRP A 158 -15.43 12.49 4.48
CA TRP A 158 -14.51 13.46 5.08
C TRP A 158 -13.42 12.75 5.89
N ARG A 159 -12.16 13.15 5.69
CA ARG A 159 -11.05 12.68 6.53
C ARG A 159 -11.01 13.45 7.84
N GLU A 160 -11.16 12.76 8.95
CA GLU A 160 -10.78 13.29 10.26
C GLU A 160 -9.24 13.26 10.38
N GLY A 161 -8.60 14.42 10.50
CA GLY A 161 -7.14 14.53 10.70
C GLY A 161 -6.44 15.59 9.86
N ARG A 162 -5.12 15.43 9.68
CA ARG A 162 -4.28 16.40 8.95
C ARG A 162 -4.48 16.26 7.43
N ASN A 163 -4.71 17.40 6.75
CA ASN A 163 -4.88 17.44 5.29
C ASN A 163 -3.58 17.10 4.52
N LYS A 164 -2.41 17.42 5.08
CA LYS A 164 -1.12 17.08 4.47
C LYS A 164 -0.57 15.79 5.08
N ILE A 165 -0.73 14.70 4.35
CA ILE A 165 -0.30 13.37 4.77
C ILE A 165 1.20 13.21 4.46
N PRO A 166 2.06 13.02 5.46
CA PRO A 166 3.47 12.77 5.21
C PRO A 166 3.67 11.35 4.66
N LYS A 167 4.60 11.21 3.70
CA LYS A 167 4.98 9.91 3.11
C LYS A 167 6.41 9.55 3.53
N PRO A 168 6.76 8.25 3.58
CA PRO A 168 8.15 7.84 3.78
C PRO A 168 9.01 8.34 2.62
N VAL A 169 10.16 8.93 2.93
CA VAL A 169 11.10 9.39 1.90
C VAL A 169 11.74 8.18 1.23
N LYS A 170 11.70 8.11 -0.10
CA LYS A 170 12.36 7.03 -0.86
C LYS A 170 13.86 7.10 -0.59
N GLN A 171 14.38 6.17 0.20
CA GLN A 171 15.83 6.02 0.38
C GLN A 171 16.44 5.55 -0.95
N LYS A 172 17.35 6.34 -1.53
CA LYS A 172 18.10 5.92 -2.71
C LYS A 172 18.85 4.64 -2.35
N LYS A 173 18.56 3.53 -3.03
CA LYS A 173 19.38 2.31 -2.91
C LYS A 173 20.81 2.69 -3.32
N LYS A 174 21.77 2.64 -2.39
CA LYS A 174 23.18 2.64 -2.78
C LYS A 174 23.37 1.43 -3.70
N LYS A 175 23.80 1.66 -4.95
CA LYS A 175 24.33 0.58 -5.78
C LYS A 175 25.43 -0.09 -4.94
N LYS A 176 25.29 -1.38 -4.68
CA LYS A 176 26.45 -2.18 -4.24
C LYS A 176 27.34 -2.23 -5.48
N ASP A 177 28.39 -1.44 -5.51
CA ASP A 177 29.45 -1.64 -6.48
C ASP A 177 30.04 -3.03 -6.19
N GLU A 178 29.84 -3.94 -7.13
CA GLU A 178 30.50 -5.23 -7.15
C GLU A 178 32.00 -4.97 -7.25
N LYS A 179 32.70 -5.03 -6.11
CA LYS A 179 34.14 -5.17 -6.09
C LYS A 179 34.47 -6.63 -6.46
N LYS A 180 34.35 -6.94 -7.75
CA LYS A 180 35.03 -8.08 -8.38
C LYS A 180 36.51 -7.69 -8.45
N LEU A 181 37.28 -8.08 -7.43
CA LEU A 181 38.73 -8.15 -7.58
C LEU A 181 39.02 -9.54 -8.16
N GLU A 182 39.49 -9.52 -9.40
CA GLU A 182 40.00 -10.67 -10.12
C GLU A 182 41.35 -11.10 -9.56
N LEU A 183 41.54 -12.43 -9.50
CA LEU A 183 42.78 -13.21 -9.39
C LEU A 183 43.74 -12.93 -8.22
#